data_AF-A0A177WLL3-F1
#
_entry.id   AF-A0A177WLL3-F1
#
_cell.length_a   1.000
_cell.length_b   1.000
_cell.length_c   1.000
_cell.angle_alpha   90.00
_cell.angle_beta   90.00
_cell.angle_gamma   90.00
#
_symmetry.space_group_name_H-M   'P 1'
#
loop_
_entity.id
_entity.type
_entity.pdbx_description
1 polymer ?
#
loop_
_entity_poly.entity_id
_entity_poly.type
_entity_poly.pdbx_seq_one_letter_code
_entity_poly.pdbx_strand_id
1 'polypeptide(L)'
;MARIWRDGQRNNVTIYRLLTTGTIEERIYQRQLTKVALSDSVIDNVQSTKNSFSQDELRDIFSLDTNTDCGTHEMLGCSCLGMGESDFNLDTKQTDQDGSDNECDPSDETWKHFGPLHMNACKNTDDGVLETVLSKSDGMVSYVFKK
;
A
#
# COMPACT_ATOMS: atom_id res chain seq x y z
N MET A 1 -0.26 -1.59 13.48
CA MET A 1 0.80 -2.50 13.00
C MET A 1 1.98 -2.62 13.98
N ALA A 2 2.35 -1.55 14.68
CA ALA A 2 3.41 -1.54 15.71
C ALA A 2 3.07 -2.23 17.05
N ARG A 3 2.34 -3.35 17.05
CA ARG A 3 2.09 -4.14 18.28
C ARG A 3 3.10 -5.26 18.47
N ILE A 4 3.51 -5.92 17.38
CA ILE A 4 4.43 -7.07 17.39
C ILE A 4 5.87 -6.63 17.10
N TRP A 5 6.04 -5.65 16.22
CA TRP A 5 7.34 -5.02 15.97
C TRP A 5 7.56 -3.93 17.04
N ARG A 6 8.28 -4.30 18.10
CA ARG A 6 8.64 -3.49 19.27
C ARG A 6 9.96 -3.98 19.86
N ASP A 7 10.59 -3.16 20.69
CA ASP A 7 11.79 -3.52 21.44
C ASP A 7 11.58 -4.83 22.23
N GLY A 8 12.54 -5.74 22.09
CA GLY A 8 12.49 -7.08 22.68
C GLY A 8 12.04 -8.19 21.71
N GLN A 9 11.54 -7.84 20.52
CA GLN A 9 11.34 -8.81 19.45
C GLN A 9 12.70 -9.29 18.90
N ARG A 10 12.89 -10.62 18.81
CA ARG A 10 14.14 -11.23 18.32
C ARG A 10 13.98 -11.97 17.00
N ASN A 11 12.74 -12.21 16.58
CA ASN A 11 12.43 -12.95 15.36
C ASN A 11 12.00 -12.00 14.25
N ASN A 12 12.17 -12.44 12.99
CA ASN A 12 11.64 -11.70 11.83
C ASN A 12 10.10 -11.61 11.92
N VAL A 13 9.55 -10.44 11.63
CA VAL A 13 8.11 -10.17 11.72
C VAL A 13 7.59 -9.68 10.38
N THR A 14 6.72 -10.49 9.77
CA THR A 14 5.98 -10.09 8.58
C THR A 14 4.58 -9.65 8.98
N ILE A 15 4.11 -8.52 8.43
CA ILE A 15 2.78 -7.98 8.69
C ILE A 15 1.95 -8.11 7.43
N TYR A 16 0.90 -8.94 7.48
CA TYR A 16 -0.05 -9.07 6.38
C TYR A 16 -1.23 -8.12 6.57
N ARG A 17 -1.58 -7.41 5.50
CA ARG A 17 -2.85 -6.69 5.37
C ARG A 17 -3.63 -7.34 4.25
N LEU A 18 -4.76 -7.96 4.60
CA LEU A 18 -5.65 -8.56 3.63
C LEU A 18 -6.71 -7.54 3.24
N LEU A 19 -6.89 -7.35 1.94
CA LEU A 19 -7.89 -6.47 1.35
C LEU A 19 -8.64 -7.28 0.30
N THR A 20 -9.94 -7.01 0.14
CA THR A 20 -10.74 -7.61 -0.93
C THR A 20 -10.82 -6.64 -2.09
N THR A 21 -10.37 -7.08 -3.26
CA THR A 21 -10.35 -6.24 -4.47
C THR A 21 -11.77 -5.81 -4.86
N GLY A 22 -11.89 -4.54 -5.24
CA GLY A 22 -13.13 -3.98 -5.77
C GLY A 22 -14.21 -3.73 -4.73
N THR A 23 -13.97 -4.01 -3.45
CA THR A 23 -14.95 -3.80 -2.37
C THR A 23 -14.71 -2.51 -1.60
N ILE A 24 -15.61 -2.23 -0.67
CA ILE A 24 -15.49 -1.15 0.30
C ILE A 24 -14.17 -1.17 1.09
N GLU A 25 -13.59 -2.35 1.35
CA GLU A 25 -12.32 -2.46 2.09
C GLU A 25 -11.18 -1.80 1.31
N GLU A 26 -11.13 -2.01 0.00
CA GLU A 26 -10.14 -1.39 -0.88
C GLU A 26 -10.36 0.14 -0.96
N ARG A 27 -11.62 0.59 -1.09
CA ARG A 27 -11.97 2.02 -1.13
C ARG A 27 -11.63 2.75 0.18
N ILE A 28 -11.85 2.11 1.33
CA ILE A 28 -11.46 2.66 2.64
C ILE A 28 -9.93 2.72 2.75
N TYR A 29 -9.22 1.69 2.28
CA TYR A 29 -7.76 1.67 2.31
C TYR A 29 -7.14 2.79 1.46
N GLN A 30 -7.63 2.99 0.24
CA GLN A 30 -7.24 4.09 -0.63
C GLN A 30 -7.39 5.45 0.07
N ARG A 31 -8.50 5.69 0.77
CA ARG A 31 -8.71 6.92 1.55
C ARG A 31 -7.74 7.05 2.73
N GLN A 32 -7.38 5.94 3.38
CA GLN A 32 -6.34 5.97 4.42
C GLN A 32 -5.00 6.40 3.84
N LEU A 33 -4.63 5.90 2.65
CA LEU A 33 -3.41 6.32 1.96
C LEU A 33 -3.43 7.80 1.61
N THR A 34 -4.51 8.30 1.00
CA THR A 34 -4.64 9.73 0.68
C THR A 34 -4.59 10.59 1.94
N LYS A 35 -5.22 10.16 3.04
CA LYS A 35 -5.21 10.92 4.29
C LYS A 35 -3.83 10.98 4.93
N VAL A 36 -3.05 9.89 4.88
CA VAL A 36 -1.66 9.88 5.35
C VAL A 36 -0.81 10.82 4.48
N ALA A 37 -0.89 10.69 3.15
CA ALA A 37 -0.16 11.55 2.22
C ALA A 37 -0.48 13.05 2.40
N LEU A 38 -1.74 13.40 2.67
CA LEU A 38 -2.14 14.77 2.99
C LEU A 38 -1.67 15.21 4.39
N SER A 39 -1.64 14.30 5.37
CA SER A 39 -1.14 14.62 6.73
C SER A 39 0.36 14.90 6.72
N ASP A 40 1.13 14.18 5.89
CA ASP A 40 2.54 14.43 5.67
C ASP A 40 2.77 15.79 4.97
N SER A 41 1.79 16.28 4.21
CA SER A 41 1.85 17.56 3.48
C SER A 41 1.27 18.76 4.26
N VAL A 42 0.50 18.54 5.33
CA VAL A 42 -0.24 19.59 6.07
C VAL A 42 0.15 19.56 7.54
N ILE A 43 1.40 19.95 7.82
CA ILE A 43 1.80 20.55 9.09
C ILE A 43 1.81 22.06 8.85
N ASP A 44 0.63 22.69 9.00
CA ASP A 44 0.40 24.14 9.19
C ASP A 44 -0.91 24.58 8.51
N ASN A 45 -2.05 24.29 9.14
CA ASN A 45 -3.24 25.15 9.27
C ASN A 45 -4.45 24.27 9.62
N VAL A 46 -4.71 24.17 10.93
CA VAL A 46 -5.93 23.58 11.46
C VAL A 46 -7.10 24.51 11.16
N GLN A 47 -7.69 24.36 9.98
CA GLN A 47 -9.03 24.87 9.70
C GLN A 47 -9.92 23.72 9.27
N SER A 48 -10.52 23.08 10.28
CA SER A 48 -11.83 22.43 10.26
C SER A 48 -12.30 21.95 8.88
N THR A 49 -11.55 21.03 8.27
CA THR A 49 -11.94 20.44 6.99
C THR A 49 -13.18 19.59 7.26
N LYS A 50 -14.29 19.95 6.62
CA LYS A 50 -15.60 19.36 6.83
C LYS A 50 -15.50 17.83 6.70
N ASN A 51 -15.82 17.15 7.79
CA ASN A 51 -15.86 15.69 7.90
C ASN A 51 -17.08 15.10 7.15
N SER A 52 -17.39 15.64 5.97
CA SER A 52 -18.60 15.35 5.19
C SER A 52 -18.21 14.77 3.84
N PHE A 53 -18.73 13.60 3.53
CA PHE A 53 -18.62 13.01 2.20
C PHE A 53 -19.54 13.73 1.22
N SER A 54 -19.09 13.93 -0.01
CA SER A 54 -19.98 14.28 -1.12
C SER A 54 -20.88 13.08 -1.47
N GLN A 55 -21.99 13.34 -2.16
CA GLN A 55 -22.88 12.26 -2.59
C GLN A 55 -22.18 11.29 -3.55
N ASP A 56 -21.28 11.79 -4.40
CA ASP A 56 -20.52 10.98 -5.34
C ASP A 56 -19.45 10.14 -4.63
N GLU A 57 -18.80 10.71 -3.60
CA GLU A 57 -17.87 9.97 -2.75
C GLU A 57 -18.53 8.83 -1.99
N LEU A 58 -19.76 9.04 -1.49
CA LEU A 58 -20.53 7.97 -0.86
C LEU A 58 -20.87 6.87 -1.85
N ARG A 59 -21.24 7.22 -3.09
CA ARG A 59 -21.52 6.24 -4.14
C ARG A 59 -20.28 5.42 -4.48
N ASP A 60 -19.11 6.05 -4.55
CA ASP A 60 -17.84 5.39 -4.83
C ASP A 60 -17.43 4.41 -3.72
N ILE A 61 -17.62 4.76 -2.44
CA ILE A 61 -17.33 3.88 -1.29
C ILE A 61 -18.16 2.58 -1.34
N PHE A 62 -19.40 2.66 -1.81
CA PHE A 62 -20.31 1.51 -1.88
C PHE A 62 -20.41 0.89 -3.28
N SER A 63 -19.56 1.32 -4.22
CA SER A 63 -19.45 0.66 -5.52
C SER A 63 -18.69 -0.65 -5.40
N LEU A 64 -19.08 -1.65 -6.19
CA LEU A 64 -18.40 -2.93 -6.30
C LEU A 64 -17.85 -3.07 -7.72
N ASP A 65 -16.52 -3.13 -7.83
CA ASP A 65 -15.83 -3.28 -9.11
C ASP A 65 -15.31 -4.71 -9.26
N THR A 66 -15.94 -5.50 -10.13
CA THR A 66 -15.60 -6.92 -10.32
C THR A 66 -14.59 -7.18 -11.44
N ASN A 67 -14.29 -6.17 -12.26
CA ASN A 67 -13.44 -6.28 -13.44
C ASN A 67 -12.01 -5.77 -13.23
N THR A 68 -11.67 -5.28 -12.04
CA THR A 68 -10.33 -4.78 -11.72
C THR A 68 -9.55 -5.84 -10.94
N ASP A 69 -8.28 -6.05 -11.31
CA ASP A 69 -7.38 -6.92 -10.56
C ASP A 69 -6.87 -6.22 -9.27
N CYS A 70 -6.75 -4.89 -9.32
CA CYS A 70 -6.41 -4.06 -8.17
C CYS A 70 -6.78 -2.59 -8.43
N GLY A 71 -7.82 -2.09 -7.76
CA GLY A 71 -8.21 -0.68 -7.86
C GLY A 71 -7.16 0.26 -7.25
N THR A 72 -6.41 -0.21 -6.25
CA THR A 72 -5.36 0.58 -5.60
C THR A 72 -4.18 0.85 -6.54
N HIS A 73 -3.77 -0.14 -7.33
CA HIS A 73 -2.70 0.03 -8.31
C HIS A 73 -3.11 1.01 -9.41
N GLU A 74 -4.35 0.93 -9.87
CA GLU A 74 -4.92 1.87 -10.86
C GLU A 74 -4.97 3.30 -10.31
N MET A 75 -5.42 3.48 -9.06
CA MET A 75 -5.42 4.79 -8.39
C MET A 75 -4.01 5.39 -8.27
N LEU A 76 -2.99 4.56 -8.02
CA LEU A 76 -1.60 5.01 -7.94
C LEU A 76 -1.01 5.40 -9.30
N GLY A 77 -1.68 5.07 -10.42
CA GLY A 77 -1.22 5.42 -11.76
C GLY A 77 0.12 4.79 -12.15
N CYS A 78 0.48 3.66 -11.53
CA CYS A 78 1.80 3.06 -11.68
C CYS A 78 1.94 2.31 -13.02
N SER A 79 3.09 2.47 -13.68
CA SER A 79 3.40 1.86 -14.99
C SER A 79 4.05 0.47 -14.90
N CYS A 80 4.23 -0.09 -13.70
CA CYS A 80 4.98 -1.32 -13.50
C CYS A 80 4.31 -2.59 -14.06
N LEU A 81 3.02 -2.52 -14.47
CA LEU A 81 2.21 -3.65 -14.94
C LEU A 81 2.24 -4.87 -13.99
N GLY A 82 2.51 -4.64 -12.71
CA GLY A 82 2.66 -5.68 -11.71
C GLY A 82 3.92 -6.54 -11.85
N MET A 83 4.98 -6.07 -12.51
CA MET A 83 6.25 -6.81 -12.70
C MET A 83 7.21 -6.76 -11.48
N GLY A 84 6.85 -6.05 -10.41
CA GLY A 84 7.65 -5.94 -9.19
C GLY A 84 8.63 -4.76 -9.15
N GLU A 85 8.88 -4.09 -10.27
CA GLU A 85 9.73 -2.91 -10.36
C GLU A 85 8.86 -1.66 -10.55
N SER A 86 8.66 -0.90 -9.48
CA SER A 86 8.06 0.43 -9.57
C SER A 86 9.17 1.47 -9.67
N ASP A 87 9.39 2.02 -10.87
CA ASP A 87 10.21 3.24 -11.06
C ASP A 87 9.52 4.52 -10.53
N PHE A 88 8.43 4.38 -9.75
CA PHE A 88 7.74 5.50 -9.15
C PHE A 88 8.39 5.87 -7.82
N ASN A 89 9.37 6.76 -7.92
CA ASN A 89 9.77 7.61 -6.82
C ASN A 89 8.62 8.58 -6.55
N LEU A 90 7.91 8.42 -5.42
CA LEU A 90 7.18 9.54 -4.81
C LEU A 90 8.24 10.49 -4.24
N ASP A 91 8.98 11.14 -5.15
CA ASP A 91 10.03 12.08 -4.83
C ASP A 91 9.34 13.34 -4.31
N THR A 92 9.16 13.37 -2.99
CA THR A 92 9.05 14.59 -2.21
C THR A 92 10.30 15.41 -2.50
N LYS A 93 10.27 16.22 -3.57
CA LYS A 93 11.29 17.24 -3.77
C LYS A 93 11.00 18.46 -2.89
N GLN A 94 11.91 18.61 -1.93
CA GLN A 94 12.40 19.83 -1.29
C GLN A 94 11.53 20.46 -0.20
N THR A 95 12.01 20.34 1.04
CA THR A 95 12.42 21.52 1.82
C THR A 95 13.56 21.16 2.80
N ASP A 96 14.42 22.15 3.03
CA ASP A 96 15.75 22.08 3.62
C ASP A 96 15.86 21.62 5.09
N GLN A 97 17.10 21.22 5.42
CA GLN A 97 17.72 20.89 6.70
C GLN A 97 17.08 21.44 7.99
N ASP A 98 16.78 20.56 8.95
CA ASP A 98 17.35 20.64 10.32
C ASP A 98 17.33 19.26 11.03
N GLY A 99 18.33 19.00 11.86
CA GLY A 99 18.79 17.66 12.23
C GLY A 99 17.98 16.88 13.27
N SER A 100 18.01 15.55 13.12
CA SER A 100 17.85 14.54 14.17
C SER A 100 18.14 13.16 13.57
N ASP A 101 19.21 12.50 14.05
CA ASP A 101 19.67 11.18 13.61
C ASP A 101 18.55 10.13 13.55
N ASN A 102 18.16 9.75 12.33
CA ASN A 102 17.58 8.46 11.98
C ASN A 102 17.89 8.24 10.49
N GLU A 103 19.04 7.65 10.20
CA GLU A 103 19.35 7.13 8.87
C GLU A 103 18.43 5.93 8.58
N CYS A 104 17.21 6.19 8.10
CA CYS A 104 16.50 5.23 7.26
C CYS A 104 16.87 5.57 5.81
N ASP A 105 17.62 4.66 5.18
CA ASP A 105 18.00 4.75 3.78
C ASP A 105 16.74 4.94 2.89
N PRO A 106 16.61 6.08 2.17
CA PRO A 106 15.41 6.37 1.38
C PRO A 106 15.28 5.48 0.12
N SER A 107 16.28 4.66 -0.19
CA SER A 107 16.26 3.80 -1.38
C SER A 107 15.50 2.46 -1.20
N ASP A 108 15.23 2.04 0.04
CA ASP A 108 14.52 0.79 0.37
C ASP A 108 13.01 0.97 0.63
N GLU A 109 12.47 2.16 0.32
CA GLU A 109 11.10 2.52 0.71
C GLU A 109 10.00 2.27 -0.32
N THR A 110 10.33 1.76 -1.50
CA THR A 110 9.36 1.57 -2.59
C THR A 110 8.65 0.22 -2.47
N TRP A 111 7.31 0.26 -2.50
CA TRP A 111 6.50 -0.95 -2.51
C TRP A 111 6.64 -1.65 -3.86
N LYS A 112 7.03 -2.92 -3.84
CA LYS A 112 7.03 -3.79 -5.02
C LYS A 112 5.61 -4.26 -5.31
N HIS A 113 5.28 -4.24 -6.59
CA HIS A 113 3.93 -4.40 -7.11
C HIS A 113 3.85 -5.69 -7.92
N PHE A 114 3.13 -6.70 -7.44
CA PHE A 114 3.00 -7.99 -8.12
C PHE A 114 1.57 -8.22 -8.58
N GLY A 115 1.40 -8.25 -9.90
CA GLY A 115 0.12 -8.52 -10.55
C GLY A 115 -0.13 -10.02 -10.77
N PRO A 116 -1.33 -10.39 -11.25
CA PRO A 116 -1.74 -11.78 -11.41
C PRO A 116 -0.85 -12.57 -12.37
N LEU A 117 -0.30 -11.91 -13.40
CA LEU A 117 0.59 -12.54 -14.39
C LEU A 117 2.03 -12.75 -13.88
N HIS A 118 2.43 -12.04 -12.82
CA HIS A 118 3.80 -12.04 -12.29
C HIS A 118 3.86 -12.47 -10.82
N MET A 119 2.81 -13.14 -10.33
CA MET A 119 2.72 -13.68 -8.97
C MET A 119 3.86 -14.67 -8.65
N ASN A 120 4.41 -15.32 -9.68
CA ASN A 120 5.57 -16.20 -9.54
C ASN A 120 6.86 -15.46 -9.14
N ALA A 121 7.01 -14.18 -9.51
CA ALA A 121 8.14 -13.37 -9.05
C ALA A 121 8.06 -13.08 -7.54
N CYS A 122 6.85 -13.06 -6.98
CA CYS A 122 6.62 -12.94 -5.54
C CYS A 122 6.95 -14.24 -4.77
N LYS A 123 7.04 -15.40 -5.43
CA LYS A 123 7.34 -16.69 -4.78
C LYS A 123 8.80 -16.82 -4.33
N ASN A 124 9.73 -16.08 -4.94
CA ASN A 124 11.15 -16.05 -4.55
C ASN A 124 11.42 -15.15 -3.33
N THR A 125 10.43 -14.98 -2.47
CA THR A 125 10.54 -14.13 -1.29
C THR A 125 10.98 -14.95 -0.07
N ASP A 126 11.62 -14.27 0.88
CA ASP A 126 12.01 -14.76 2.21
C ASP A 126 10.83 -15.21 3.10
N ASP A 127 9.59 -15.18 2.58
CA ASP A 127 8.35 -15.48 3.28
C ASP A 127 7.72 -16.80 2.80
N GLY A 128 8.08 -17.89 3.46
CA GLY A 128 7.54 -19.22 3.15
C GLY A 128 6.03 -19.36 3.40
N VAL A 129 5.41 -18.49 4.21
CA VAL A 129 3.95 -18.52 4.42
C VAL A 129 3.24 -17.96 3.20
N LEU A 130 3.67 -16.80 2.72
CA LEU A 130 3.12 -16.18 1.51
C LEU A 130 3.32 -17.08 0.29
N GLU A 131 4.51 -17.67 0.12
CA GLU A 131 4.78 -18.63 -0.95
C GLU A 131 3.85 -19.85 -0.89
N THR A 132 3.61 -20.40 0.32
CA THR A 132 2.70 -21.52 0.51
C THR A 132 1.26 -21.17 0.15
N VAL A 133 0.81 -19.96 0.49
CA VAL A 133 -0.52 -19.47 0.12
C VAL A 133 -0.62 -19.31 -1.40
N LEU A 134 0.32 -18.61 -2.02
CA LEU A 134 0.33 -18.38 -3.47
C LEU A 134 0.48 -19.67 -4.30
N SER A 135 1.04 -20.74 -3.74
CA SER A 135 1.14 -22.06 -4.40
C SER A 135 -0.10 -22.95 -4.22
N LYS A 136 -0.83 -22.80 -3.11
CA LYS A 136 -1.99 -23.67 -2.78
C LYS A 136 -3.34 -23.07 -3.12
N SER A 137 -3.48 -21.75 -3.11
CA SER A 137 -4.74 -21.06 -3.37
C SER A 137 -4.70 -20.32 -4.71
N ASP A 138 -4.80 -21.09 -5.80
CA ASP A 138 -4.85 -20.52 -7.15
C ASP A 138 -6.12 -19.67 -7.32
N GLY A 139 -5.95 -18.45 -7.85
CA GLY A 139 -7.05 -17.49 -8.07
C GLY A 139 -7.66 -16.82 -6.83
N MET A 140 -7.15 -17.07 -5.61
CA MET A 140 -7.67 -16.40 -4.39
C MET A 140 -7.04 -15.02 -4.17
N VAL A 141 -5.77 -14.88 -4.52
CA VAL A 141 -5.02 -13.62 -4.42
C VAL A 141 -4.93 -13.04 -5.83
N SER A 142 -5.43 -11.82 -6.02
CA SER A 142 -5.40 -11.09 -7.29
C SER A 142 -4.13 -10.24 -7.45
N TYR A 143 -3.67 -9.63 -6.36
CA TYR A 143 -2.57 -8.67 -6.36
C TYR A 143 -1.82 -8.67 -5.03
N VAL A 144 -0.50 -8.42 -5.07
CA VAL A 144 0.33 -8.32 -3.87
C VAL A 144 1.19 -7.06 -3.91
N PHE A 145 1.13 -6.30 -2.83
CA PHE A 145 2.08 -5.22 -2.53
C PHE A 145 3.05 -5.72 -1.45
N LYS A 146 4.36 -5.63 -1.71
CA LYS A 146 5.40 -6.04 -0.75
C LYS A 146 6.46 -4.96 -0.59
N LYS A 147 6.82 -4.64 0.65
CA LYS A 147 8.01 -3.87 1.04
C LYS A 147 8.94 -4.80 1.80
#